data_AF-A0A7C3ZEY5-F1
#
_entry.id   AF-A0A7C3ZEY5-F1
#
_cell.length_a   1.000
_cell.length_b   1.000
_cell.length_c   1.000
_cell.angle_alpha   90.00
_cell.angle_beta   90.00
_cell.angle_gamma   90.00
#
_symmetry.space_group_name_H-M   'P 1'
#
loop_
_entity.id
_entity.type
_entity.pdbx_description
1 polymer ?
#
loop_
_entity_poly.entity_id
_entity_poly.type
_entity_poly.pdbx_seq_one_letter_code
_entity_poly.pdbx_strand_id
1 'polypeptide(L)'
;MASLTACMQCAICSSSCSMRYTMNVRKLIARYISSGQFWGEELWNCTTCHLCQDRCPRGIPITDLIVEARSRVIESGRVPRDVREMLESIQKFSNPFGVGKTKKREWHQGKFRFADEGEFEYLFFAGCGVVDERVAEVARKAGELLEYAGIKFAILRDEGCCGNDVRAVGEEGLFEMLKEENKA
;
A
#
# COMPACT_ATOMS: atom_id res chain seq x y z
N MET A 1 11.83 1.31 -21.52
CA MET A 1 11.44 0.19 -20.62
C MET A 1 11.49 -1.11 -21.40
N ALA A 2 11.93 -2.21 -20.79
CA ALA A 2 11.99 -3.50 -21.47
C ALA A 2 10.56 -4.04 -21.68
N SER A 3 10.22 -4.37 -22.92
CA SER A 3 8.95 -4.98 -23.28
C SER A 3 8.84 -6.39 -22.70
N LEU A 4 7.63 -6.80 -22.31
CA LEU A 4 7.28 -8.19 -21.95
C LEU A 4 7.71 -9.22 -23.00
N THR A 5 7.79 -8.81 -24.28
CA THR A 5 8.28 -9.65 -25.37
C THR A 5 9.75 -10.04 -25.22
N ALA A 6 10.51 -9.36 -24.36
CA ALA A 6 11.90 -9.71 -24.03
C ALA A 6 12.02 -10.92 -23.09
N CYS A 7 10.90 -11.46 -22.57
CA CYS A 7 10.90 -12.58 -21.65
C CYS A 7 11.43 -13.86 -22.31
N MET A 8 12.53 -14.39 -21.78
CA MET A 8 13.15 -15.64 -22.23
C MET A 8 12.75 -16.88 -21.39
N GLN A 9 11.73 -16.75 -20.54
CA GLN A 9 11.20 -17.85 -19.71
C GLN A 9 12.25 -18.56 -18.80
N CYS A 10 13.29 -17.85 -18.34
CA CYS A 10 14.39 -18.43 -17.55
C CYS A 10 14.05 -18.84 -16.10
N ALA A 11 12.86 -18.51 -15.61
CA ALA A 11 12.35 -18.87 -14.27
C ALA A 11 13.03 -18.23 -13.04
N ILE A 12 14.00 -17.32 -13.21
CA ILE A 12 14.65 -16.59 -12.09
C ILE A 12 13.61 -15.87 -11.21
N CYS A 13 12.56 -15.34 -11.81
CA CYS A 13 11.46 -14.71 -11.10
C CYS A 13 10.71 -15.68 -10.18
N SER A 14 10.45 -16.91 -10.63
CA SER A 14 9.80 -17.95 -9.84
C SER A 14 10.73 -18.52 -8.76
N SER A 15 12.02 -18.70 -9.05
CA SER A 15 12.98 -19.20 -8.04
C SER A 15 13.23 -18.18 -6.94
N SER A 16 13.17 -16.88 -7.26
CA SER A 16 13.34 -15.79 -6.29
C SER A 16 12.06 -15.47 -5.52
N CYS A 17 10.90 -15.99 -5.93
CA CYS A 17 9.63 -15.67 -5.28
C CYS A 17 9.55 -16.30 -3.88
N SER A 18 9.31 -15.47 -2.86
CA SER A 18 9.01 -15.92 -1.49
C SER A 18 7.74 -16.79 -1.45
N MET A 19 6.81 -16.52 -2.37
CA MET A 19 5.51 -17.19 -2.48
C MET A 19 5.51 -18.32 -3.52
N ARG A 20 6.68 -18.87 -3.89
CA ARG A 20 6.83 -19.92 -4.92
C ARG A 20 5.96 -21.18 -4.74
N TYR A 21 5.46 -21.42 -3.52
CA TYR A 21 4.59 -22.55 -3.19
C TYR A 21 3.13 -22.29 -3.56
N THR A 22 2.70 -21.04 -3.65
CA THR A 22 1.31 -20.63 -3.94
C THR A 22 1.18 -19.81 -5.22
N MET A 23 2.30 -19.42 -5.85
CA MET A 23 2.30 -18.75 -7.14
C MET A 23 3.53 -19.12 -7.98
N ASN A 24 3.39 -19.06 -9.31
CA ASN A 24 4.49 -19.28 -10.24
C ASN A 24 4.59 -18.10 -11.21
N VAL A 25 5.49 -17.16 -10.89
CA VAL A 25 5.66 -15.89 -11.62
C VAL A 25 5.97 -16.13 -13.11
N ARG A 26 6.84 -17.09 -13.44
CA ARG A 26 7.15 -17.46 -14.83
C ARG A 26 5.89 -17.90 -15.58
N LYS A 27 5.07 -18.77 -14.99
CA LYS A 27 3.82 -19.23 -15.62
C LYS A 27 2.82 -18.08 -15.78
N LEU A 28 2.73 -17.18 -14.81
CA LEU A 28 1.91 -15.97 -14.92
C LEU A 28 2.33 -15.11 -16.12
N ILE A 29 3.62 -14.82 -16.25
CA ILE A 29 4.15 -14.06 -17.39
C ILE A 29 3.94 -14.81 -18.72
N ALA A 30 4.15 -16.13 -18.75
CA ALA A 30 3.89 -16.94 -19.94
C ALA A 30 2.42 -16.88 -20.38
N ARG A 31 1.48 -17.01 -19.44
CA ARG A 31 0.04 -16.89 -19.69
C ARG A 31 -0.28 -15.52 -20.26
N TYR A 32 0.22 -14.46 -19.62
CA TYR A 32 0.01 -13.09 -20.09
C TYR A 32 0.50 -12.87 -21.52
N ILE A 33 1.72 -13.32 -21.85
CA ILE A 33 2.26 -13.23 -23.22
C ILE A 33 1.40 -14.01 -24.21
N SER A 34 0.89 -15.18 -23.83
CA SER A 34 0.17 -16.07 -24.74
C SER A 34 -1.29 -15.67 -25.01
N SER A 35 -2.00 -15.16 -23.99
CA SER A 35 -3.45 -14.97 -24.07
C SER A 35 -3.91 -13.57 -23.67
N GLY A 36 -2.99 -12.69 -23.24
CA GLY A 36 -3.33 -11.40 -22.65
C GLY A 36 -4.16 -11.50 -21.36
N GLN A 37 -4.36 -12.71 -20.82
CA GLN A 37 -5.16 -12.92 -19.61
C GLN A 37 -4.28 -12.88 -18.36
N PHE A 38 -4.81 -12.20 -17.36
CA PHE A 38 -4.22 -12.06 -16.03
C PHE A 38 -5.02 -12.78 -14.93
N TRP A 39 -6.11 -13.47 -15.26
CA TRP A 39 -7.05 -13.96 -14.26
C TRP A 39 -6.53 -15.19 -13.51
N GLY A 40 -6.34 -15.03 -12.20
CA GLY A 40 -6.00 -16.10 -11.27
C GLY A 40 -5.89 -15.57 -9.84
N GLU A 41 -6.37 -16.34 -8.87
CA GLU A 41 -6.25 -16.00 -7.44
C GLU A 41 -4.78 -15.82 -7.03
N GLU A 42 -3.86 -16.49 -7.74
CA GLU A 42 -2.42 -16.40 -7.50
C GLU A 42 -1.84 -14.99 -7.70
N LEU A 43 -2.54 -14.07 -8.41
CA LEU A 43 -2.13 -12.67 -8.50
C LEU A 43 -2.05 -12.04 -7.10
N TRP A 44 -2.99 -12.37 -6.22
CA TRP A 44 -3.11 -11.78 -4.89
C TRP A 44 -2.07 -12.33 -3.90
N ASN A 45 -1.40 -13.43 -4.24
CA ASN A 45 -0.30 -13.97 -3.46
C ASN A 45 0.99 -13.14 -3.58
N CYS A 46 1.14 -12.31 -4.63
CA CYS A 46 2.33 -11.47 -4.78
C CYS A 46 2.41 -10.41 -3.66
N THR A 47 3.49 -10.43 -2.87
CA THR A 47 3.70 -9.46 -1.77
C THR A 47 4.37 -8.17 -2.23
N THR A 48 4.46 -7.92 -3.54
CA THR A 48 5.10 -6.73 -4.14
C THR A 48 6.50 -6.42 -3.57
N CYS A 49 7.32 -7.44 -3.30
CA CYS A 49 8.66 -7.27 -2.73
C CYS A 49 9.76 -6.90 -3.75
N HIS A 50 9.41 -6.74 -5.02
CA HIS A 50 10.30 -6.40 -6.16
C HIS A 50 11.45 -7.36 -6.49
N LEU A 51 11.73 -8.38 -5.67
CA LEU A 51 12.88 -9.27 -5.86
C LEU A 51 12.94 -9.97 -7.23
N CYS A 52 11.78 -10.35 -7.78
CA CYS A 52 11.71 -10.97 -9.11
C CYS A 52 12.02 -10.00 -10.26
N GLN A 53 11.69 -8.73 -10.09
CA GLN A 53 11.94 -7.64 -11.03
C GLN A 53 13.42 -7.27 -11.00
N ASP A 54 14.00 -7.07 -9.81
CA ASP A 54 15.41 -6.72 -9.64
C ASP A 54 16.36 -7.78 -10.20
N ARG A 55 15.98 -9.06 -10.08
CA ARG A 55 16.78 -10.18 -10.58
C ARG A 55 16.48 -10.54 -12.03
N CYS A 56 15.58 -9.85 -12.71
CA CYS A 56 15.25 -10.18 -14.08
C CYS A 56 16.43 -9.84 -15.01
N PRO A 57 17.06 -10.81 -15.70
CA PRO A 57 18.19 -10.55 -16.59
C PRO A 57 17.78 -9.76 -17.85
N ARG A 58 16.47 -9.56 -18.05
CA ARG A 58 15.89 -8.82 -19.17
C ARG A 58 15.29 -7.48 -18.73
N GLY A 59 15.41 -7.12 -17.44
CA GLY A 59 14.89 -5.87 -16.90
C GLY A 59 13.37 -5.72 -17.02
N ILE A 60 12.63 -6.83 -16.98
CA ILE A 60 11.17 -6.80 -17.09
C ILE A 60 10.60 -6.27 -15.77
N PRO A 61 9.70 -5.27 -15.81
CA PRO A 61 9.05 -4.72 -14.62
C PRO A 61 7.95 -5.66 -14.09
N ILE A 62 8.34 -6.85 -13.64
CA ILE A 62 7.41 -7.95 -13.31
C ILE A 62 6.43 -7.55 -12.21
N THR A 63 6.88 -6.85 -11.17
CA THR A 63 6.00 -6.45 -10.06
C THR A 63 5.00 -5.41 -10.53
N ASP A 64 5.44 -4.43 -11.32
CA ASP A 64 4.58 -3.39 -11.85
C ASP A 64 3.48 -3.97 -12.76
N LEU A 65 3.83 -4.97 -13.58
CA LEU A 65 2.88 -5.70 -14.41
C LEU A 65 1.86 -6.51 -13.62
N ILE A 66 2.25 -7.05 -12.45
CA ILE A 66 1.30 -7.72 -11.55
C ILE A 66 0.35 -6.70 -10.92
N VAL A 67 0.83 -5.51 -10.54
CA VAL A 67 -0.02 -4.45 -10.00
C VAL A 67 -0.99 -3.94 -11.07
N GLU A 68 -0.52 -3.67 -12.29
CA GLU A 68 -1.36 -3.29 -13.44
C GLU A 68 -2.42 -4.35 -13.73
N ALA A 69 -2.04 -5.63 -13.66
CA ALA A 69 -2.97 -6.74 -13.79
C ALA A 69 -4.09 -6.68 -12.74
N ARG A 70 -3.74 -6.44 -11.47
CA ARG A 70 -4.73 -6.30 -10.39
C ARG A 70 -5.63 -5.09 -10.60
N SER A 71 -5.11 -3.95 -11.05
CA SER A 71 -5.92 -2.76 -11.40
C SER A 71 -7.03 -3.12 -12.39
N ARG A 72 -6.71 -3.86 -13.46
CA ARG A 72 -7.70 -4.32 -14.45
C ARG A 72 -8.74 -5.28 -13.84
N VAL A 73 -8.36 -6.11 -12.87
CA VAL A 73 -9.30 -6.98 -12.13
C VAL A 73 -10.26 -6.15 -11.27
N ILE A 74 -9.74 -5.08 -10.66
CA ILE A 74 -10.51 -4.15 -9.85
C ILE A 74 -11.52 -3.38 -10.70
N GLU A 75 -11.07 -2.80 -11.81
CA GLU A 75 -11.94 -2.10 -12.77
C GLU A 75 -13.05 -3.01 -13.32
N SER A 76 -12.79 -4.31 -13.48
CA SER A 76 -13.79 -5.27 -13.95
C SER A 76 -14.77 -5.73 -12.85
N GLY A 77 -14.62 -5.28 -11.60
CA GLY A 77 -15.46 -5.67 -10.47
C GLY A 77 -15.27 -7.10 -9.95
N ARG A 78 -14.30 -7.87 -10.46
CA ARG A 78 -14.05 -9.28 -10.09
C ARG A 78 -13.06 -9.43 -8.92
N VAL A 79 -13.11 -8.46 -8.00
CA VAL A 79 -12.22 -8.38 -6.84
C VAL A 79 -12.56 -9.46 -5.81
N PRO A 80 -11.57 -10.16 -5.24
CA PRO A 80 -11.78 -11.04 -4.10
C PRO A 80 -12.50 -10.32 -2.96
N ARG A 81 -13.33 -11.06 -2.23
CA ARG A 81 -14.16 -10.51 -1.16
C ARG A 81 -13.34 -9.71 -0.14
N ASP A 82 -12.27 -10.30 0.38
CA ASP A 82 -11.48 -9.67 1.45
C ASP A 82 -10.81 -8.37 0.99
N VAL A 83 -10.33 -8.34 -0.27
CA VAL A 83 -9.74 -7.13 -0.87
C VAL A 83 -10.80 -6.05 -1.06
N ARG A 84 -12.01 -6.44 -1.49
CA ARG A 84 -13.14 -5.50 -1.63
C ARG A 84 -13.53 -4.91 -0.29
N GLU A 85 -13.71 -5.73 0.74
CA GLU A 85 -14.08 -5.28 2.09
C GLU A 85 -13.02 -4.31 2.66
N MET A 86 -11.73 -4.59 2.43
CA MET A 86 -10.64 -3.68 2.80
C MET A 86 -10.75 -2.34 2.06
N LEU A 87 -10.92 -2.36 0.73
CA LEU A 87 -11.02 -1.13 -0.08
C LEU A 87 -12.23 -0.28 0.31
N GLU A 88 -13.40 -0.91 0.52
CA GLU A 88 -14.62 -0.24 0.98
C GLU A 88 -14.44 0.39 2.36
N SER A 89 -13.77 -0.31 3.29
CA SER A 89 -13.45 0.20 4.62
C SER A 89 -12.54 1.43 4.53
N ILE A 90 -11.48 1.36 3.72
CA ILE A 90 -10.55 2.48 3.52
C ILE A 90 -11.27 3.66 2.85
N GLN A 91 -12.12 3.43 1.85
CA GLN A 91 -12.87 4.49 1.19
C GLN A 91 -13.84 5.20 2.16
N LYS A 92 -14.50 4.45 3.05
CA LYS A 92 -15.51 5.00 3.97
C LYS A 92 -14.92 5.65 5.22
N PHE A 93 -13.84 5.09 5.76
CA PHE A 93 -13.30 5.46 7.07
C PHE A 93 -11.87 6.03 7.00
N SER A 94 -11.27 6.08 5.81
CA SER A 94 -9.84 6.40 5.60
C SER A 94 -8.91 5.46 6.40
N ASN A 95 -9.34 4.23 6.71
CA ASN A 95 -8.53 3.17 7.33
C ASN A 95 -9.18 1.80 7.09
N PRO A 96 -8.41 0.69 7.12
CA PRO A 96 -8.97 -0.65 6.88
C PRO A 96 -9.77 -1.20 8.07
N PHE A 97 -9.69 -0.59 9.25
CA PHE A 97 -10.22 -1.13 10.51
C PHE A 97 -11.68 -0.73 10.81
N GLY A 98 -12.31 0.07 9.95
CA GLY A 98 -13.69 0.50 10.13
C GLY A 98 -13.90 1.52 11.25
N VAL A 99 -12.83 2.19 11.71
CA VAL A 99 -12.88 3.13 12.84
C VAL A 99 -13.10 4.55 12.32
N GLY A 100 -14.08 5.28 12.86
CA GLY A 100 -14.35 6.67 12.45
C GLY A 100 -13.22 7.65 12.78
N LYS A 101 -13.06 8.71 11.97
CA LYS A 101 -11.99 9.72 12.12
C LYS A 101 -11.92 10.32 13.53
N THR A 102 -13.07 10.65 14.15
CA THR A 102 -13.13 11.20 15.52
C THR A 102 -12.44 10.30 16.54
N LYS A 103 -12.75 9.00 16.54
CA LYS A 103 -12.12 8.04 17.46
C LYS A 103 -10.64 7.85 17.13
N LYS A 104 -10.27 7.82 15.84
CA LYS A 104 -8.85 7.73 15.44
C LYS A 104 -8.06 8.90 16.03
N ARG A 105 -8.59 10.13 15.97
CA ARG A 105 -7.91 11.35 16.49
C ARG A 105 -7.55 11.28 17.97
N GLU A 106 -8.25 10.47 18.78
CA GLU A 106 -7.97 10.36 20.21
C GLU A 106 -6.57 9.77 20.52
N TRP A 107 -5.90 9.17 19.52
CA TRP A 107 -4.59 8.53 19.70
C TRP A 107 -3.53 9.44 20.34
N HIS A 108 -3.53 10.74 20.04
CA HIS A 108 -2.50 11.68 20.54
C HIS A 108 -2.87 12.32 21.89
N GLN A 109 -4.10 12.14 22.39
CA GLN A 109 -4.56 12.64 23.69
C GLN A 109 -4.31 14.14 23.92
N GLY A 110 -4.38 14.96 22.87
CA GLY A 110 -4.14 16.40 22.96
C GLY A 110 -2.68 16.80 23.21
N LYS A 111 -1.72 15.88 23.12
CA LYS A 111 -0.30 16.17 23.34
C LYS A 111 0.35 16.99 22.23
N PHE A 112 -0.03 16.73 20.98
CA PHE A 112 0.58 17.33 19.80
C PHE A 112 -0.37 18.32 19.11
N ARG A 113 0.21 19.36 18.51
CA ARG A 113 -0.50 20.40 17.74
C ARG A 113 -0.86 19.94 16.35
N PHE A 114 -1.96 20.46 15.82
CA PHE A 114 -2.37 20.17 14.45
C PHE A 114 -1.68 21.09 13.44
N ALA A 115 -1.50 20.59 12.22
CA ALA A 115 -0.87 21.33 11.12
C ALA A 115 -1.65 22.59 10.72
N ASP A 116 -2.96 22.64 10.97
CA ASP A 116 -3.84 23.79 10.70
C ASP A 116 -3.80 24.86 11.81
N GLU A 117 -3.05 24.65 12.90
CA GLU A 117 -2.95 25.56 14.05
C GLU A 117 -1.74 26.49 14.00
N GLY A 118 -0.86 26.36 13.01
CA GLY A 118 0.27 27.27 12.84
C GLY A 118 1.39 26.68 11.98
N GLU A 119 2.51 27.39 11.92
CA GLU A 119 3.69 26.94 11.19
C GLU A 119 4.37 25.75 11.87
N PHE A 120 4.81 24.79 11.06
CA PHE A 120 5.57 23.62 11.48
C PHE A 120 6.68 23.35 10.46
N GLU A 121 7.75 22.68 10.90
CA GLU A 121 8.85 22.29 10.02
C GLU A 121 8.65 20.87 9.48
N TYR A 122 8.11 19.99 10.31
CA TYR A 122 7.88 18.59 9.97
C TYR A 122 6.43 18.18 10.22
N LEU A 123 5.92 17.27 9.39
CA LEU A 123 4.64 16.60 9.63
C LEU A 123 4.91 15.20 10.16
N PHE A 124 4.39 14.89 11.34
CA PHE A 124 4.43 13.54 11.88
C PHE A 124 3.19 12.76 11.43
N PHE A 125 3.39 11.90 10.43
CA PHE A 125 2.37 10.98 9.94
C PHE A 125 2.41 9.69 10.77
N ALA A 126 1.48 9.53 11.71
CA ALA A 126 1.42 8.42 12.66
C ALA A 126 0.85 7.14 12.03
N GLY A 127 0.04 7.29 10.99
CA GLY A 127 -0.53 6.21 10.20
C GLY A 127 -1.88 5.72 10.72
N CYS A 128 -2.63 5.03 9.85
CA CYS A 128 -3.97 4.52 10.17
C CYS A 128 -4.01 3.41 11.23
N GLY A 129 -2.85 2.84 11.61
CA GLY A 129 -2.74 1.80 12.63
C GLY A 129 -2.92 2.29 14.07
N VAL A 130 -2.86 3.60 14.33
CA VAL A 130 -3.03 4.20 15.68
C VAL A 130 -4.42 4.01 16.29
N VAL A 131 -5.31 3.31 15.58
CA VAL A 131 -6.58 2.82 16.14
C VAL A 131 -6.38 1.68 17.16
N ASP A 132 -5.26 0.95 17.07
CA ASP A 132 -4.83 -0.02 18.09
C ASP A 132 -4.03 0.73 19.16
N GLU A 133 -4.43 0.60 20.43
CA GLU A 133 -3.83 1.35 21.53
C GLU A 133 -2.33 1.07 21.70
N ARG A 134 -1.85 -0.13 21.34
CA ARG A 134 -0.42 -0.46 21.39
C ARG A 134 0.35 0.35 20.35
N VAL A 135 -0.24 0.53 19.18
CA VAL A 135 0.34 1.35 18.10
C VAL A 135 0.24 2.84 18.48
N ALA A 136 -0.88 3.27 19.04
CA ALA A 136 -1.07 4.62 19.54
C ALA A 136 -0.03 4.99 20.62
N GLU A 137 0.26 4.07 21.55
CA GLU A 137 1.29 4.26 22.57
C GLU A 137 2.67 4.46 21.95
N VAL A 138 3.05 3.60 21.00
CA VAL A 138 4.32 3.73 20.27
C VAL A 138 4.39 5.06 19.52
N ALA A 139 3.32 5.47 18.82
CA ALA A 139 3.27 6.74 18.11
C ALA A 139 3.40 7.94 19.07
N ARG A 140 2.73 7.91 20.23
CA ARG A 140 2.89 8.96 21.26
C ARG A 140 4.31 9.01 21.80
N LYS A 141 4.93 7.87 22.08
CA LYS A 141 6.32 7.82 22.54
C LYS A 141 7.30 8.31 21.48
N ALA A 142 7.06 8.01 20.20
CA ALA A 142 7.83 8.60 19.11
C ALA A 142 7.69 10.13 19.08
N GLY A 143 6.47 10.66 19.18
CA GLY A 143 6.23 12.11 19.25
C GLY A 143 6.92 12.77 20.45
N GLU A 144 6.84 12.19 21.65
CA GLU A 144 7.54 12.67 22.85
C GLU A 144 9.07 12.72 22.65
N LEU A 145 9.65 11.73 21.97
CA LEU A 145 11.08 11.71 21.64
C LEU A 145 11.45 12.77 20.60
N LEU A 146 10.59 13.05 19.63
CA LEU A 146 10.79 14.13 18.65
C LEU A 146 10.79 15.50 19.35
N GLU A 147 9.86 15.74 20.27
CA GLU A 147 9.83 16.97 21.08
C GLU A 147 11.08 17.08 21.96
N TYR A 148 11.49 15.99 22.61
CA TYR A 148 12.72 15.94 23.40
C TYR A 148 13.97 16.26 22.56
N ALA A 149 14.00 15.82 21.30
CA ALA A 149 15.06 16.13 20.35
C ALA A 149 14.99 17.57 19.79
N GLY A 150 13.99 18.37 20.18
CA GLY A 150 13.79 19.74 19.71
C GLY A 150 13.21 19.84 18.30
N ILE A 151 12.63 18.76 17.76
CA ILE A 151 12.05 18.73 16.42
C ILE A 151 10.67 19.38 16.45
N LYS A 152 10.47 20.42 15.65
CA LYS A 152 9.19 21.13 15.54
C LYS A 152 8.29 20.44 14.53
N PHE A 153 7.38 19.59 15.02
CA PHE A 153 6.42 18.91 14.16
C PHE A 153 4.97 19.25 14.49
N ALA A 154 4.09 18.96 13.52
CA ALA A 154 2.65 18.95 13.69
C ALA A 154 2.07 17.61 13.21
N ILE A 155 0.81 17.34 13.55
CA ILE A 155 0.06 16.16 13.08
C ILE A 155 -1.13 16.58 12.22
N LEU A 156 -1.63 15.67 11.37
CA LEU A 156 -2.85 15.91 10.60
C LEU A 156 -4.10 15.71 11.47
N ARG A 157 -5.07 16.62 11.33
CA ARG A 157 -6.36 16.53 12.04
C ARG A 157 -7.19 15.33 11.58
N ASP A 158 -7.20 15.08 10.27
CA ASP A 158 -7.97 14.02 9.64
C ASP A 158 -7.07 13.08 8.85
N GLU A 159 -5.92 12.72 9.44
CA GLU A 159 -4.98 11.76 8.86
C GLU A 159 -5.70 10.49 8.38
N GLY A 160 -5.54 10.16 7.10
CA GLY A 160 -6.09 8.97 6.49
C GLY A 160 -5.14 7.77 6.54
N CYS A 161 -5.39 6.82 5.65
CA CYS A 161 -4.48 5.73 5.35
C CYS A 161 -3.39 6.24 4.40
N CYS A 162 -2.16 5.73 4.51
CA CYS A 162 -1.08 6.08 3.58
C CYS A 162 -1.31 5.55 2.16
N GLY A 163 -2.29 4.66 1.97
CA GLY A 163 -2.64 4.09 0.67
C GLY A 163 -1.66 3.04 0.15
N ASN A 164 -0.67 2.60 0.95
CA ASN A 164 0.28 1.56 0.55
C ASN A 164 -0.43 0.29 0.06
N ASP A 165 -1.35 -0.24 0.85
CA ASP A 165 -2.05 -1.48 0.52
C ASP A 165 -3.00 -1.28 -0.66
N VAL A 166 -3.66 -0.11 -0.73
CA VAL A 166 -4.52 0.32 -1.84
C VAL A 166 -3.76 0.33 -3.17
N ARG A 167 -2.57 0.93 -3.18
CA ARG A 167 -1.71 0.97 -4.35
C ARG A 167 -1.16 -0.42 -4.70
N ALA A 168 -0.77 -1.21 -3.70
CA ALA A 168 -0.27 -2.56 -3.91
C ALA A 168 -1.34 -3.50 -4.51
N VAL A 169 -2.60 -3.35 -4.11
CA VAL A 169 -3.72 -4.10 -4.72
C VAL A 169 -4.14 -3.55 -6.07
N GLY A 170 -3.67 -2.37 -6.48
CA GLY A 170 -3.87 -1.80 -7.81
C GLY A 170 -5.05 -0.82 -7.92
N GLU A 171 -5.60 -0.31 -6.81
CA GLU A 171 -6.66 0.70 -6.83
C GLU A 171 -6.05 2.12 -6.84
N GLU A 172 -5.57 2.56 -7.99
CA GLU A 172 -4.86 3.85 -8.12
C GLU A 172 -5.75 5.06 -7.80
N GLY A 173 -7.05 4.98 -8.10
CA GLY A 173 -7.98 6.08 -7.86
C GLY A 173 -8.15 6.39 -6.38
N LEU A 174 -8.33 5.35 -5.55
CA LEU A 174 -8.37 5.51 -4.09
C LEU A 174 -7.01 5.94 -3.53
N PHE A 175 -5.91 5.46 -4.10
CA PHE A 175 -4.57 5.88 -3.67
C PHE A 175 -4.37 7.39 -3.87
N GLU A 176 -4.70 7.93 -5.04
CA GLU A 176 -4.57 9.37 -5.31
C GLU A 176 -5.51 10.20 -4.42
N MET A 177 -6.74 9.75 -4.15
CA MET A 177 -7.62 10.41 -3.17
C MET A 177 -6.97 10.46 -1.77
N LEU A 178 -6.46 9.34 -1.26
CA LEU A 178 -5.81 9.29 0.06
C LEU A 178 -4.56 10.17 0.14
N LYS A 179 -3.79 10.23 -0.95
CA LYS A 179 -2.60 11.08 -1.04
C LYS A 179 -2.98 12.56 -0.97
N GLU A 180 -4.04 12.98 -1.63
CA GLU A 180 -4.54 14.36 -1.55
C GLU A 180 -5.13 14.66 -0.16
N GLU A 181 -5.86 13.72 0.45
CA GLU A 181 -6.40 13.87 1.82
C GLU A 181 -5.31 14.05 2.88
N ASN A 182 -4.11 13.51 2.65
CA ASN A 182 -2.99 13.53 3.59
C ASN A 182 -2.01 14.70 3.37
N LYS A 183 -2.38 15.70 2.57
CA LYS A 183 -1.60 16.93 2.45
C LYS A 183 -1.94 17.88 3.61
N ALA A 184 -0.89 18.45 4.21
CA ALA A 184 -0.99 19.50 5.22
C ALA A 184 -0.99 20.89 4.57
#